data_AF-G1P6S6-F1
#
_entry.id   AF-G1P6S6-F1
#
_cell.length_a   1.000
_cell.length_b   1.000
_cell.length_c   1.000
_cell.angle_alpha   90.00
_cell.angle_beta   90.00
_cell.angle_gamma   90.00
#
_symmetry.space_group_name_H-M   'P 1'
#
loop_
_entity.id
_entity.type
_entity.pdbx_description
1 polymer ?
#
loop_
_entity_poly.entity_id
_entity_poly.type
_entity_poly.pdbx_seq_one_letter_code
_entity_poly.pdbx_strand_id
1 'polypeptide(L)'
;MSVTFALLLLLSQATSDPCYHPGGRPRFCLPPVTQLAGVAASCPQACTLSTGAEGSRATCNGSVTLALGGSFLLASVSLRFCTPGPPALVLSAAWATGGPWRSLWRRPTWPGALGGPEKVTFRAPAGSKASVVASHLRVEFGGRAGLAAAGVRGRCQCHGHAARCAARARPPRCRCRHHTTGPGCESCRPSHRDWPWRPATPWHPHPCLPCSCNQHARRCRFNSELFRLSGGRSGGVCERCRHHTAGRHCHYCQPGFWRDPGQPITSRKACRACQCHPIGATGGTCNQTSGQCSCKIGVTGLTCSRCGPGYQQSRSPRMPCQR
;
A
#
# COMPACT_ATOMS: atom_id res chain seq x y z
N MET A 1 7.82 47.57 -17.12
CA MET A 1 7.44 46.59 -16.08
C MET A 1 6.83 45.31 -16.70
N SER A 2 7.54 44.61 -17.59
CA SER A 2 6.90 43.54 -18.39
C SER A 2 7.69 42.23 -18.51
N VAL A 3 8.79 42.07 -17.77
CA VAL A 3 9.63 40.85 -17.88
C VAL A 3 9.61 40.01 -16.59
N THR A 4 9.33 40.62 -15.44
CA THR A 4 9.22 39.91 -14.14
C THR A 4 7.91 39.14 -13.97
N PHE A 5 6.83 39.53 -14.64
CA PHE A 5 5.54 38.84 -14.56
C PHE A 5 5.50 37.53 -15.37
N ALA A 6 6.31 37.40 -16.43
CA ALA A 6 6.40 36.18 -17.21
C ALA A 6 7.15 35.06 -16.47
N LEU A 7 8.10 35.41 -15.59
CA LEU A 7 8.89 34.45 -14.82
C LEU A 7 8.10 33.83 -13.66
N LEU A 8 7.08 34.52 -13.14
CA LEU A 8 6.15 34.02 -12.11
C LEU A 8 5.08 33.05 -12.69
N LEU A 9 4.78 33.13 -13.99
CA LEU A 9 3.90 32.18 -14.68
C LEU A 9 4.60 30.87 -15.10
N LEU A 10 5.94 30.86 -15.17
CA LEU A 10 6.71 29.66 -15.49
C LEU A 10 7.06 28.80 -14.26
N LEU A 11 6.92 29.34 -13.04
CA LEU A 11 7.18 28.62 -11.78
C LEU A 11 5.92 27.97 -11.16
N SER A 12 4.72 28.24 -11.68
CA SER A 12 3.46 27.69 -11.16
C SER A 12 2.99 26.41 -11.86
N GLN A 13 3.72 25.90 -12.86
CA GLN A 13 3.55 24.52 -13.31
C GLN A 13 4.17 23.52 -12.31
N ALA A 14 3.87 23.68 -11.02
CA ALA A 14 3.79 22.55 -10.13
C ALA A 14 2.68 21.66 -10.70
N THR A 15 3.06 20.69 -11.53
CA THR A 15 2.14 19.75 -12.17
C THR A 15 1.21 19.22 -11.09
N SER A 16 -0.06 19.67 -11.10
CA SER A 16 -1.03 19.30 -10.10
C SER A 16 -1.08 17.78 -10.02
N ASP A 17 -1.06 17.23 -8.79
CA ASP A 17 -0.97 15.78 -8.64
C ASP A 17 -2.22 15.13 -9.25
N PRO A 18 -2.10 14.32 -10.31
CA PRO A 18 -3.25 13.78 -11.03
C PRO A 18 -4.04 12.75 -10.21
N CYS A 19 -3.60 12.38 -9.01
CA CYS A 19 -4.36 11.55 -8.06
C CYS A 19 -5.23 12.40 -7.11
N TYR A 20 -5.23 13.72 -7.24
CA TYR A 20 -6.04 14.61 -6.42
C TYR A 20 -6.74 15.68 -7.28
N HIS A 21 -7.93 16.09 -6.88
CA HIS A 21 -8.55 17.30 -7.39
C HIS A 21 -7.81 18.55 -6.88
N PRO A 22 -7.95 19.72 -7.51
CA PRO A 22 -7.32 20.97 -7.04
C PRO A 22 -7.59 21.31 -5.56
N GLY A 23 -8.70 20.84 -4.99
CA GLY A 23 -9.01 20.97 -3.55
C GLY A 23 -8.50 19.83 -2.65
N GLY A 24 -7.56 19.00 -3.11
CA GLY A 24 -6.94 17.93 -2.31
C GLY A 24 -7.81 16.68 -2.11
N ARG A 25 -9.01 16.61 -2.69
CA ARG A 25 -9.85 15.40 -2.65
C ARG A 25 -9.21 14.28 -3.50
N PRO A 26 -9.05 13.05 -2.98
CA PRO A 26 -8.49 11.92 -3.74
C PRO A 26 -9.34 11.58 -4.96
N ARG A 27 -8.70 11.14 -6.04
CA ARG A 27 -9.37 10.64 -7.25
C ARG A 27 -8.60 9.49 -7.88
N PHE A 28 -9.29 8.65 -8.65
CA PHE A 28 -8.65 7.57 -9.39
C PHE A 28 -7.53 8.06 -10.32
N CYS A 29 -6.39 7.37 -10.31
CA CYS A 29 -5.27 7.70 -11.17
C CYS A 29 -4.51 6.46 -11.62
N LEU A 30 -4.03 6.47 -12.87
CA LEU A 30 -3.26 5.37 -13.46
C LEU A 30 -1.98 5.89 -14.13
N PRO A 31 -0.86 5.14 -14.10
CA PRO A 31 0.32 5.48 -14.88
C PRO A 31 0.06 5.33 -16.37
N PRO A 32 0.63 6.14 -17.27
CA PRO A 32 0.37 6.07 -18.72
C PRO A 32 0.73 4.69 -19.32
N VAL A 33 0.17 4.38 -20.49
CA VAL A 33 0.60 3.19 -21.27
C VAL A 33 1.98 3.45 -21.84
N THR A 34 2.92 2.54 -21.60
CA THR A 34 4.31 2.59 -22.07
C THR A 34 4.69 1.28 -22.78
N GLN A 35 5.81 1.29 -23.49
CA GLN A 35 6.41 0.07 -24.02
C GLN A 35 7.07 -0.70 -22.87
N LEU A 36 6.62 -1.92 -22.61
CA LEU A 36 7.10 -2.77 -21.50
C LEU A 36 8.24 -3.68 -21.95
N ALA A 37 8.05 -4.33 -23.10
CA ALA A 37 9.03 -5.20 -23.72
C ALA A 37 8.96 -5.00 -25.24
N GLY A 38 10.10 -5.08 -25.91
CA GLY A 38 10.21 -4.97 -27.35
C GLY A 38 11.35 -5.86 -27.85
N VAL A 39 11.08 -6.61 -28.90
CA VAL A 39 12.07 -7.42 -29.61
C VAL A 39 11.99 -7.03 -31.08
N ALA A 40 13.14 -6.82 -31.71
CA ALA A 40 13.28 -6.62 -33.14
C ALA A 40 14.46 -7.48 -33.62
N ALA A 41 14.29 -8.20 -34.72
CA ALA A 41 15.30 -9.06 -35.31
C ALA A 41 15.36 -8.88 -36.84
N SER A 42 16.55 -8.97 -37.40
CA SER A 42 16.80 -8.94 -38.85
C SER A 42 16.62 -10.35 -39.42
N CYS A 43 15.66 -10.57 -40.31
CA CYS A 43 15.27 -11.93 -40.74
C CYS A 43 16.16 -12.50 -41.86
N PRO A 44 16.64 -13.75 -41.71
CA PRO A 44 16.22 -14.82 -42.64
C PRO A 44 15.61 -16.10 -41.99
N GLN A 45 15.85 -16.45 -40.70
CA GLN A 45 15.21 -17.61 -40.02
C GLN A 45 15.15 -17.58 -38.45
N ALA A 46 15.40 -16.46 -37.74
CA ALA A 46 15.72 -16.53 -36.29
C ALA A 46 14.56 -16.40 -35.27
N CYS A 47 14.68 -17.17 -34.17
CA CYS A 47 14.39 -16.74 -32.79
C CYS A 47 15.65 -17.00 -31.94
N THR A 48 16.36 -15.97 -31.50
CA THR A 48 17.29 -16.03 -30.34
C THR A 48 17.06 -14.82 -29.44
N LEU A 49 16.80 -15.08 -28.15
CA LEU A 49 16.36 -14.09 -27.16
C LEU A 49 17.45 -13.88 -26.09
N SER A 50 17.86 -12.63 -25.83
CA SER A 50 18.29 -12.18 -24.50
C SER A 50 18.52 -10.66 -24.43
N THR A 51 17.87 -10.01 -23.46
CA THR A 51 18.54 -9.05 -22.58
C THR A 51 18.20 -9.36 -21.11
N GLY A 52 19.06 -10.19 -20.49
CA GLY A 52 19.36 -10.21 -19.05
C GLY A 52 18.53 -11.13 -18.15
N ALA A 53 18.90 -12.42 -18.07
CA ALA A 53 19.70 -13.05 -17.00
C ALA A 53 19.87 -14.55 -17.32
N GLU A 54 21.03 -15.11 -16.96
CA GLU A 54 21.61 -16.39 -17.40
C GLU A 54 20.68 -17.60 -17.53
N GLY A 55 20.89 -18.35 -18.63
CA GLY A 55 20.64 -19.80 -18.69
C GLY A 55 19.35 -20.27 -19.38
N SER A 56 19.27 -20.19 -20.72
CA SER A 56 18.83 -21.30 -21.61
C SER A 56 18.51 -20.88 -23.06
N ARG A 57 18.81 -21.80 -23.99
CA ARG A 57 18.79 -21.74 -25.47
C ARG A 57 17.46 -21.35 -26.10
N ALA A 58 17.52 -20.73 -27.28
CA ALA A 58 16.36 -20.42 -28.11
C ALA A 58 16.17 -21.42 -29.27
N THR A 59 14.91 -21.79 -29.53
CA THR A 59 14.45 -22.56 -30.69
C THR A 59 13.05 -22.06 -31.06
N CYS A 60 12.80 -21.61 -32.31
CA CYS A 60 11.43 -21.33 -32.79
C CYS A 60 10.67 -22.64 -33.06
N ASN A 61 10.47 -23.51 -32.06
CA ASN A 61 9.56 -24.65 -32.17
C ASN A 61 8.13 -24.23 -31.77
N GLY A 62 7.55 -23.30 -32.53
CA GLY A 62 6.13 -22.96 -32.43
C GLY A 62 5.71 -22.08 -31.25
N SER A 63 6.60 -21.51 -30.43
CA SER A 63 6.20 -20.52 -29.42
C SER A 63 7.30 -19.54 -28.99
N VAL A 64 6.91 -18.39 -28.43
CA VAL A 64 7.78 -17.38 -27.81
C VAL A 64 7.24 -17.03 -26.42
N THR A 65 8.13 -17.00 -25.43
CA THR A 65 7.81 -16.57 -24.06
C THR A 65 8.57 -15.28 -23.71
N LEU A 66 7.88 -14.31 -23.11
CA LEU A 66 8.40 -13.01 -22.71
C LEU A 66 8.21 -12.81 -21.21
N ALA A 67 9.30 -12.60 -20.47
CA ALA A 67 9.27 -12.20 -19.07
C ALA A 67 9.19 -10.66 -18.97
N LEU A 68 8.16 -10.14 -18.29
CA LEU A 68 7.96 -8.68 -18.17
C LEU A 68 8.72 -8.08 -16.97
N GLY A 69 9.28 -8.91 -16.08
CA GLY A 69 10.03 -8.45 -14.89
C GLY A 69 9.15 -7.92 -13.75
N GLY A 70 7.82 -8.09 -13.86
CA GLY A 70 6.84 -7.74 -12.83
C GLY A 70 5.40 -7.71 -13.37
N SER A 71 4.45 -7.32 -12.53
CA SER A 71 3.02 -7.32 -12.87
C SER A 71 2.60 -6.04 -13.60
N PHE A 72 2.06 -6.18 -14.80
CA PHE A 72 1.56 -5.07 -15.60
C PHE A 72 0.12 -5.29 -16.07
N LEU A 73 -0.61 -4.19 -16.24
CA LEU A 73 -1.87 -4.16 -16.98
C LEU A 73 -1.57 -4.08 -18.46
N LEU A 74 -1.84 -5.15 -19.18
CA LEU A 74 -1.64 -5.20 -20.63
C LEU A 74 -2.62 -4.30 -21.36
N ALA A 75 -2.13 -3.54 -22.33
CA ALA A 75 -2.95 -2.75 -23.25
C ALA A 75 -2.98 -3.38 -24.64
N SER A 76 -1.82 -3.79 -25.16
CA SER A 76 -1.74 -4.47 -26.47
C SER A 76 -0.46 -5.28 -26.62
N VAL A 77 -0.54 -6.33 -27.43
CA VAL A 77 0.59 -7.14 -27.88
C VAL A 77 0.57 -7.12 -29.40
N SER A 78 1.64 -6.61 -30.01
CA SER A 78 1.80 -6.54 -31.46
C SER A 78 2.92 -7.47 -31.90
N LEU A 79 2.65 -8.27 -32.93
CA LEU A 79 3.58 -9.19 -33.57
C LEU A 79 3.71 -8.77 -35.03
N ARG A 80 4.94 -8.76 -35.53
CA ARG A 80 5.26 -8.54 -36.95
C ARG A 80 6.09 -9.72 -37.44
N PHE A 81 5.74 -10.27 -38.59
CA PHE A 81 6.37 -11.43 -39.21
C PHE A 81 7.09 -11.03 -40.50
N CYS A 82 8.16 -11.73 -40.83
CA CYS A 82 8.91 -11.61 -42.11
C CYS A 82 8.48 -12.68 -43.12
N THR A 83 7.76 -13.69 -42.66
CA THR A 83 7.10 -14.70 -43.49
C THR A 83 5.60 -14.39 -43.51
N PRO A 84 4.82 -15.02 -44.41
CA PRO A 84 3.39 -15.17 -44.15
C PRO A 84 3.18 -15.62 -42.70
N GLY A 85 2.25 -14.96 -42.01
CA GLY A 85 2.00 -15.19 -40.60
C GLY A 85 1.60 -16.64 -40.32
N PRO A 86 1.72 -17.11 -39.07
CA PRO A 86 1.33 -18.48 -38.74
C PRO A 86 -0.18 -18.69 -38.96
N PRO A 87 -0.60 -19.91 -39.31
CA PRO A 87 -1.99 -20.21 -39.62
C PRO A 87 -2.90 -19.97 -38.41
N ALA A 88 -2.42 -20.24 -37.19
CA ALA A 88 -3.14 -19.97 -35.95
C ALA A 88 -2.23 -19.31 -34.91
N LEU A 89 -2.85 -18.58 -33.96
CA LEU A 89 -2.16 -17.90 -32.87
C LEU A 89 -2.90 -18.08 -31.55
N VAL A 90 -2.15 -18.34 -30.48
CA VAL A 90 -2.67 -18.30 -29.11
C VAL A 90 -1.79 -17.38 -28.28
N LEU A 91 -2.40 -16.38 -27.65
CA LEU A 91 -1.75 -15.53 -26.65
C LEU A 91 -2.22 -15.95 -25.27
N SER A 92 -1.27 -16.29 -24.41
CA SER A 92 -1.49 -16.70 -23.03
C SER A 92 -0.69 -15.82 -22.08
N ALA A 93 -1.18 -15.64 -20.86
CA ALA A 93 -0.48 -14.94 -19.78
C ALA A 93 -0.35 -15.81 -18.54
N ALA A 94 0.76 -15.62 -17.82
CA ALA A 94 1.00 -16.25 -16.53
C ALA A 94 1.56 -15.24 -15.52
N TRP A 95 1.41 -15.58 -14.25
CA TRP A 95 1.88 -14.75 -13.13
C TRP A 95 3.30 -15.17 -12.70
N ALA A 96 3.70 -16.40 -13.04
CA ALA A 96 5.02 -16.99 -12.81
C ALA A 96 5.58 -17.63 -14.09
N THR A 97 6.88 -17.90 -14.12
CA THR A 97 7.63 -18.46 -15.26
C THR A 97 7.08 -19.80 -15.76
N GLY A 98 6.45 -20.59 -14.90
CA GLY A 98 5.88 -21.91 -15.22
C GLY A 98 4.36 -21.97 -15.44
N GLY A 99 3.61 -20.91 -15.15
CA GLY A 99 2.13 -20.92 -15.18
C GLY A 99 1.47 -20.78 -13.80
N PRO A 100 0.16 -21.08 -13.66
CA PRO A 100 -0.75 -21.55 -14.72
C PRO A 100 -0.93 -20.50 -15.83
N TRP A 101 -1.06 -20.98 -17.07
CA TRP A 101 -1.25 -20.14 -18.26
C TRP A 101 -2.74 -19.93 -18.53
N ARG A 102 -3.17 -18.67 -18.58
CA ARG A 102 -4.52 -18.28 -18.98
C ARG A 102 -4.50 -17.81 -20.42
N SER A 103 -5.26 -18.50 -21.29
CA SER A 103 -5.48 -18.05 -22.67
C SER A 103 -6.21 -16.72 -22.67
N LEU A 104 -5.60 -15.70 -23.26
CA LEU A 104 -6.16 -14.35 -23.40
C LEU A 104 -6.85 -14.15 -24.74
N TRP A 105 -6.31 -14.77 -25.77
CA TRP A 105 -6.79 -14.61 -27.13
C TRP A 105 -6.37 -15.80 -27.98
N ARG A 106 -7.29 -16.27 -28.82
CA ARG A 106 -7.06 -17.32 -29.79
C ARG A 106 -7.54 -16.81 -31.14
N ARG A 107 -6.71 -16.98 -32.16
CA ARG A 107 -7.08 -16.81 -33.55
C ARG A 107 -7.07 -18.18 -34.23
N PRO A 108 -8.22 -18.67 -34.73
CA PRO A 108 -8.28 -19.88 -35.54
C PRO A 108 -7.60 -19.66 -36.90
N THR A 109 -7.54 -20.72 -37.71
CA THR A 109 -6.94 -20.69 -39.05
C THR A 109 -7.51 -19.56 -39.92
N TRP A 110 -6.62 -18.84 -40.59
CA TRP A 110 -7.04 -17.80 -41.53
C TRP A 110 -7.77 -18.43 -42.72
N PRO A 111 -8.88 -17.84 -43.19
CA PRO A 111 -9.53 -18.29 -44.42
C PRO A 111 -8.59 -18.03 -45.61
N GLY A 112 -8.24 -19.09 -46.35
CA GLY A 112 -7.37 -19.01 -47.53
C GLY A 112 -5.97 -19.61 -47.30
N ALA A 113 -5.49 -20.39 -48.28
CA ALA A 113 -4.35 -21.29 -48.17
C ALA A 113 -2.93 -20.65 -48.19
N LEU A 114 -2.80 -19.33 -48.01
CA LEU A 114 -1.54 -18.59 -48.24
C LEU A 114 -0.87 -18.03 -46.97
N GLY A 115 -1.26 -18.51 -45.79
CA GLY A 115 -0.71 -18.06 -44.51
C GLY A 115 -1.43 -16.85 -43.92
N GLY A 116 -1.06 -16.48 -42.69
CA GLY A 116 -1.65 -15.39 -41.93
C GLY A 116 -1.08 -14.00 -42.28
N PRO A 117 -1.64 -12.93 -41.70
CA PRO A 117 -1.17 -11.57 -41.94
C PRO A 117 0.21 -11.34 -41.32
N GLU A 118 1.01 -10.49 -41.98
CA GLU A 118 2.34 -10.09 -41.53
C GLU A 118 2.34 -9.33 -40.20
N LYS A 119 1.20 -8.72 -39.81
CA LYS A 119 1.06 -8.02 -38.55
C LYS A 119 -0.21 -8.44 -37.84
N VAL A 120 -0.05 -8.87 -36.60
CA VAL A 120 -1.15 -9.23 -35.71
C VAL A 120 -1.07 -8.36 -34.46
N THR A 121 -2.19 -7.77 -34.04
CA THR A 121 -2.24 -7.00 -32.79
C THR A 121 -3.41 -7.47 -31.95
N PHE A 122 -3.08 -8.02 -30.78
CA PHE A 122 -4.04 -8.21 -29.71
C PHE A 122 -4.21 -6.90 -28.94
N ARG A 123 -5.44 -6.48 -28.72
CA ARG A 123 -5.81 -5.37 -27.83
C ARG A 123 -6.54 -5.96 -26.64
N ALA A 124 -6.11 -5.60 -25.43
CA ALA A 124 -6.82 -6.01 -24.23
C ALA A 124 -8.26 -5.44 -24.26
N PRO A 125 -9.28 -6.19 -23.81
CA PRO A 125 -10.65 -5.70 -23.84
C PRO A 125 -10.79 -4.44 -22.98
N ALA A 126 -11.60 -3.49 -23.45
CA ALA A 126 -11.90 -2.28 -22.70
C ALA A 126 -12.87 -2.59 -21.56
N GLY A 127 -12.52 -2.24 -20.32
CA GLY A 127 -13.40 -2.38 -19.15
C GLY A 127 -12.67 -2.64 -17.84
N SER A 128 -13.25 -2.21 -16.73
CA SER A 128 -12.66 -2.37 -15.37
C SER A 128 -12.49 -3.83 -14.94
N LYS A 129 -13.36 -4.73 -15.42
CA LYS A 129 -13.32 -6.18 -15.14
C LYS A 129 -12.43 -6.99 -16.10
N ALA A 130 -11.95 -6.39 -17.20
CA ALA A 130 -11.19 -7.07 -18.25
C ALA A 130 -9.67 -6.78 -18.18
N SER A 131 -9.19 -6.26 -17.05
CA SER A 131 -7.80 -5.90 -16.85
C SER A 131 -6.92 -7.16 -16.81
N VAL A 132 -6.13 -7.37 -17.86
CA VAL A 132 -5.21 -8.50 -17.93
C VAL A 132 -3.92 -8.15 -17.19
N VAL A 133 -3.82 -8.62 -15.94
CA VAL A 133 -2.57 -8.62 -15.18
C VAL A 133 -1.70 -9.79 -15.64
N ALA A 134 -0.49 -9.49 -16.09
CA ALA A 134 0.49 -10.48 -16.53
C ALA A 134 1.89 -10.13 -16.05
N SER A 135 2.68 -11.16 -15.73
CA SER A 135 4.12 -11.07 -15.49
C SER A 135 4.91 -11.79 -16.58
N HIS A 136 4.28 -12.78 -17.22
CA HIS A 136 4.81 -13.54 -18.34
C HIS A 136 3.77 -13.59 -19.45
N LEU A 137 4.23 -13.52 -20.69
CA LEU A 137 3.42 -13.72 -21.89
C LEU A 137 3.98 -14.87 -22.69
N ARG A 138 3.10 -15.71 -23.25
CA ARG A 138 3.45 -16.75 -24.21
C ARG A 138 2.61 -16.58 -25.46
N VAL A 139 3.26 -16.62 -26.60
CA VAL A 139 2.62 -16.63 -27.91
C VAL A 139 2.95 -17.96 -28.56
N GLU A 140 1.92 -18.74 -28.88
CA GLU A 140 2.05 -20.02 -29.60
C GLU A 140 1.63 -19.80 -31.05
N PHE A 141 2.50 -20.23 -31.97
CA PHE A 141 2.34 -20.21 -33.41
C PHE A 141 1.88 -21.61 -33.82
N GLY A 142 0.73 -21.74 -34.49
CA GLY A 142 0.24 -23.03 -35.01
C GLY A 142 1.03 -23.58 -36.20
N GLY A 143 2.36 -23.42 -36.21
CA GLY A 143 3.26 -23.73 -37.32
C GLY A 143 4.58 -22.97 -37.21
N ARG A 144 5.43 -23.08 -38.24
CA ARG A 144 6.67 -22.29 -38.35
C ARG A 144 6.34 -20.89 -38.88
N ALA A 145 6.89 -19.86 -38.25
CA ALA A 145 6.77 -18.47 -38.70
C ALA A 145 8.03 -17.67 -38.32
N GLY A 146 8.47 -16.77 -39.19
CA GLY A 146 9.59 -15.87 -38.93
C GLY A 146 9.10 -14.61 -38.22
N LEU A 147 9.32 -14.50 -36.91
CA LEU A 147 8.93 -13.31 -36.13
C LEU A 147 9.98 -12.19 -36.29
N ALA A 148 9.60 -11.11 -36.96
CA ALA A 148 10.42 -9.92 -37.16
C ALA A 148 10.51 -9.05 -35.90
N ALA A 149 9.37 -8.86 -35.24
CA ALA A 149 9.29 -8.01 -34.07
C ALA A 149 8.11 -8.39 -33.17
N ALA A 150 8.29 -8.22 -31.86
CA ALA A 150 7.23 -8.27 -30.87
C ALA A 150 7.27 -7.02 -30.01
N GLY A 151 6.11 -6.42 -29.78
CA GLY A 151 5.95 -5.26 -28.93
C GLY A 151 4.86 -5.49 -27.89
N VAL A 152 5.18 -5.28 -26.63
CA VAL A 152 4.23 -5.35 -25.52
C VAL A 152 4.05 -3.95 -24.95
N ARG A 153 2.82 -3.44 -24.98
CA ARG A 153 2.43 -2.17 -24.37
C ARG A 153 1.49 -2.40 -23.20
N GLY A 154 1.70 -1.66 -22.13
CA GLY A 154 0.89 -1.74 -20.93
C GLY A 154 1.26 -0.65 -19.92
N ARG A 155 0.72 -0.75 -18.71
CA ARG A 155 1.03 0.17 -17.60
C ARG A 155 1.28 -0.59 -16.33
N CYS A 156 2.00 0.02 -15.38
CA CYS A 156 2.22 -0.61 -14.07
C CYS A 156 0.89 -0.88 -13.36
N GLN A 157 0.80 -2.03 -12.69
CA GLN A 157 -0.32 -2.37 -11.83
C GLN A 157 -0.21 -1.63 -10.50
N CYS A 158 -0.85 -0.46 -10.39
CA CYS A 158 -0.84 0.38 -9.18
C CYS A 158 -2.21 0.46 -8.48
N HIS A 159 -3.16 -0.41 -8.84
CA HIS A 159 -4.51 -0.47 -8.26
C HIS A 159 -5.28 0.86 -8.23
N GLY A 160 -4.99 1.78 -9.16
CA GLY A 160 -5.62 3.10 -9.24
C GLY A 160 -5.11 4.13 -8.22
N HIS A 161 -4.02 3.83 -7.51
CA HIS A 161 -3.45 4.68 -6.45
C HIS A 161 -2.11 5.34 -6.84
N ALA A 162 -1.73 5.32 -8.12
CA ALA A 162 -0.54 6.04 -8.57
C ALA A 162 -0.68 6.45 -10.04
N ALA A 163 -0.23 7.67 -10.35
CA ALA A 163 -0.16 8.16 -11.71
C ALA A 163 1.23 8.00 -12.36
N ARG A 164 2.22 7.52 -11.60
CA ARG A 164 3.61 7.35 -12.06
C ARG A 164 4.20 6.09 -11.45
N CYS A 165 5.06 5.42 -12.21
CA CYS A 165 5.82 4.25 -11.75
C CYS A 165 7.20 4.21 -12.42
N ALA A 166 8.15 3.58 -11.74
CA ALA A 166 9.43 3.18 -12.34
C ALA A 166 9.26 1.83 -13.03
N ALA A 167 8.75 1.83 -14.26
CA ALA A 167 8.42 0.61 -15.01
C ALA A 167 9.63 -0.29 -15.31
N ARG A 168 10.84 0.29 -15.39
CA ARG A 168 12.10 -0.43 -15.62
C ARG A 168 12.73 -1.02 -14.36
N ALA A 169 12.24 -0.66 -13.17
CA ALA A 169 12.71 -1.28 -11.93
C ALA A 169 12.30 -2.76 -11.91
N ARG A 170 13.12 -3.62 -11.30
CA ARG A 170 12.84 -5.05 -11.11
C ARG A 170 12.72 -5.34 -9.61
N PRO A 171 11.51 -5.51 -9.05
CA PRO A 171 10.19 -5.37 -9.68
C PRO A 171 9.81 -3.90 -9.95
N PRO A 172 8.83 -3.62 -10.83
CA PRO A 172 8.33 -2.28 -11.09
C PRO A 172 7.74 -1.67 -9.82
N ARG A 173 8.00 -0.37 -9.60
CA ARG A 173 7.58 0.34 -8.37
C ARG A 173 6.70 1.55 -8.66
N CYS A 174 5.50 1.56 -8.11
CA CYS A 174 4.57 2.66 -8.17
C CYS A 174 4.95 3.80 -7.20
N ARG A 175 4.72 5.05 -7.60
CA ARG A 175 4.78 6.20 -6.68
C ARG A 175 3.42 6.35 -6.00
N CYS A 176 3.21 5.58 -4.93
CA CYS A 176 1.92 5.42 -4.28
C CYS A 176 1.36 6.70 -3.63
N ARG A 177 0.09 6.97 -3.91
CA ARG A 177 -0.78 8.01 -3.33
C ARG A 177 -1.90 7.38 -2.51
N HIS A 178 -2.87 8.20 -2.06
CA HIS A 178 -4.02 7.74 -1.28
C HIS A 178 -3.63 6.99 0.00
N HIS A 179 -2.46 7.34 0.57
CA HIS A 179 -1.88 6.70 1.75
C HIS A 179 -1.66 5.18 1.62
N THR A 180 -1.47 4.71 0.39
CA THR A 180 -1.06 3.33 0.09
C THR A 180 0.47 3.18 0.10
N THR A 181 0.93 1.94 0.07
CA THR A 181 2.33 1.49 0.06
C THR A 181 2.44 0.10 -0.58
N GLY A 182 3.67 -0.39 -0.77
CA GLY A 182 3.97 -1.59 -1.55
C GLY A 182 4.40 -1.27 -3.00
N PRO A 183 5.06 -2.20 -3.72
CA PRO A 183 5.46 -2.01 -5.11
C PRO A 183 4.31 -1.63 -6.06
N GLY A 184 3.10 -2.16 -5.83
CA GLY A 184 1.88 -1.94 -6.62
C GLY A 184 0.80 -1.16 -5.88
N CYS A 185 1.11 -0.52 -4.75
CA CYS A 185 0.15 0.18 -3.91
C CYS A 185 -0.97 -0.72 -3.33
N GLU A 186 -0.63 -1.98 -3.08
CA GLU A 186 -1.50 -3.08 -2.63
C GLU A 186 -1.74 -3.12 -1.12
N SER A 187 -1.23 -2.13 -0.37
CA SER A 187 -1.35 -2.09 1.09
C SER A 187 -1.48 -0.67 1.59
N CYS A 188 -2.07 -0.50 2.78
CA CYS A 188 -2.12 0.79 3.46
C CYS A 188 -0.84 1.09 4.25
N ARG A 189 -0.46 2.37 4.28
CA ARG A 189 0.64 2.86 5.14
C ARG A 189 0.39 2.48 6.61
N PRO A 190 1.44 2.25 7.42
CA PRO A 190 1.27 1.83 8.81
C PRO A 190 0.42 2.73 9.70
N SER A 191 0.30 4.03 9.40
CA SER A 191 -0.54 4.98 10.15
C SER A 191 -1.97 5.10 9.62
N HIS A 192 -2.31 4.42 8.51
CA HIS A 192 -3.57 4.57 7.78
C HIS A 192 -4.30 3.24 7.62
N ARG A 193 -4.48 2.52 8.73
CA ARG A 193 -5.13 1.19 8.74
C ARG A 193 -6.45 1.20 9.50
N ASP A 194 -7.18 2.31 9.40
CA ASP A 194 -8.48 2.44 10.07
C ASP A 194 -9.62 1.73 9.30
N TRP A 195 -9.44 1.59 7.99
CA TRP A 195 -10.37 0.95 7.06
C TRP A 195 -9.63 -0.11 6.23
N PRO A 196 -10.31 -1.18 5.77
CA PRO A 196 -9.70 -2.18 4.90
C PRO A 196 -9.27 -1.56 3.56
N TRP A 197 -8.10 -1.97 3.06
CA TRP A 197 -7.61 -1.57 1.75
C TRP A 197 -8.53 -2.06 0.63
N ARG A 198 -8.74 -1.23 -0.40
CA ARG A 198 -9.46 -1.58 -1.62
C ARG A 198 -8.83 -0.87 -2.82
N PRO A 199 -8.86 -1.46 -4.03
CA PRO A 199 -8.40 -0.77 -5.23
C PRO A 199 -9.28 0.45 -5.53
N ALA A 200 -8.67 1.52 -6.03
CA ALA A 200 -9.40 2.69 -6.49
C ALA A 200 -10.17 2.38 -7.78
N THR A 201 -11.33 3.02 -7.92
CA THR A 201 -12.18 2.98 -9.11
C THR A 201 -12.49 4.41 -9.55
N PRO A 202 -12.90 4.65 -10.81
CA PRO A 202 -13.26 5.98 -11.29
C PRO A 202 -14.25 6.75 -10.41
N TRP A 203 -15.16 6.02 -9.74
CA TRP A 203 -16.20 6.57 -8.87
C TRP A 203 -15.79 6.63 -7.39
N HIS A 204 -15.02 5.65 -6.94
CA HIS A 204 -14.62 5.49 -5.54
C HIS A 204 -13.09 5.35 -5.43
N PRO A 205 -12.37 6.39 -4.97
CA PRO A 205 -10.90 6.40 -4.94
C PRO A 205 -10.29 5.54 -3.81
N HIS A 206 -11.11 5.06 -2.88
CA HIS A 206 -10.76 4.19 -1.75
C HIS A 206 -9.42 4.53 -1.07
N PRO A 207 -9.20 5.77 -0.60
CA PRO A 207 -7.97 6.09 0.11
C PRO A 207 -7.90 5.38 1.46
N CYS A 208 -6.68 5.00 1.85
CA CYS A 208 -6.45 4.45 3.18
C CYS A 208 -6.65 5.54 4.24
N LEU A 209 -7.44 5.24 5.27
CA LEU A 209 -7.84 6.20 6.29
C LEU A 209 -6.91 6.17 7.52
N PRO A 210 -6.50 7.33 8.05
CA PRO A 210 -5.64 7.44 9.23
C PRO A 210 -6.32 6.89 10.47
N CYS A 211 -5.57 6.21 11.32
CA CYS A 211 -6.05 5.81 12.63
C CYS A 211 -6.04 7.01 13.59
N SER A 212 -7.10 7.16 14.40
CA SER A 212 -7.12 8.13 15.49
C SER A 212 -6.34 7.58 16.69
N CYS A 213 -5.13 8.08 16.91
CA CYS A 213 -4.24 7.66 18.00
C CYS A 213 -3.87 8.78 18.94
N ASN A 214 -4.63 9.89 18.92
CA ASN A 214 -4.37 11.09 19.73
C ASN A 214 -2.91 11.58 19.68
N GLN A 215 -2.21 11.38 18.56
CA GLN A 215 -0.78 11.71 18.38
C GLN A 215 0.20 10.93 19.30
N HIS A 216 -0.23 9.85 19.92
CA HIS A 216 0.61 8.98 20.76
C HIS A 216 1.13 7.73 20.06
N ALA A 217 0.65 7.42 18.85
CA ALA A 217 1.17 6.32 18.06
C ALA A 217 1.40 6.74 16.60
N ARG A 218 2.46 6.20 16.00
CA ARG A 218 2.80 6.40 14.58
C ARG A 218 2.32 5.26 13.69
N ARG A 219 1.83 4.17 14.28
CA ARG A 219 1.43 2.95 13.61
C ARG A 219 0.14 2.43 14.22
N CYS A 220 -0.64 1.75 13.41
CA CYS A 220 -1.84 1.04 13.81
C CYS A 220 -1.99 -0.23 12.97
N ARG A 221 -2.83 -1.13 13.48
CA ARG A 221 -3.32 -2.31 12.77
C ARG A 221 -4.82 -2.20 12.56
N PHE A 222 -5.29 -2.82 11.49
CA PHE A 222 -6.70 -3.00 11.24
C PHE A 222 -7.22 -4.19 12.05
N ASN A 223 -8.43 -4.09 12.59
CA ASN A 223 -9.16 -5.16 13.24
C ASN A 223 -10.55 -5.27 12.59
N SER A 224 -10.81 -6.39 11.92
CA SER A 224 -12.05 -6.64 11.19
C SER A 224 -13.28 -6.75 12.10
N GLU A 225 -13.11 -7.26 13.32
CA GLU A 225 -14.22 -7.41 14.25
C GLU A 225 -14.66 -6.06 14.81
N LEU A 226 -13.71 -5.21 15.21
CA LEU A 226 -14.01 -3.84 15.63
C LEU A 226 -14.64 -3.04 14.49
N PHE A 227 -14.19 -3.26 13.25
CA PHE A 227 -14.78 -2.65 12.08
C PHE A 227 -16.25 -3.03 11.90
N ARG A 228 -16.54 -4.33 12.00
CA ARG A 228 -17.91 -4.87 11.93
C ARG A 228 -18.80 -4.30 13.03
N LEU A 229 -18.33 -4.31 14.28
CA LEU A 229 -19.04 -3.76 15.44
C LEU A 229 -19.28 -2.25 15.33
N SER A 230 -18.41 -1.51 14.64
CA SER A 230 -18.60 -0.08 14.38
C SER A 230 -19.61 0.24 13.26
N GLY A 231 -20.25 -0.76 12.66
CA GLY A 231 -21.11 -0.58 11.50
C GLY A 231 -20.34 -0.18 10.24
N GLY A 232 -19.10 -0.65 10.08
CA GLY A 232 -18.24 -0.33 8.94
C GLY A 232 -17.62 1.06 8.99
N ARG A 233 -17.50 1.67 10.17
CA ARG A 233 -16.96 3.04 10.33
C ARG A 233 -15.46 3.05 10.60
N SER A 234 -14.97 2.27 11.57
CA SER A 234 -13.56 2.28 11.99
C SER A 234 -13.14 0.96 12.64
N GLY A 235 -12.04 0.39 12.14
CA GLY A 235 -11.40 -0.82 12.66
C GLY A 235 -9.97 -0.60 13.15
N GLY A 236 -9.45 0.63 13.15
CA GLY A 236 -8.08 0.92 13.52
C GLY A 236 -7.81 0.72 15.02
N VAL A 237 -6.67 0.09 15.33
CA VAL A 237 -6.15 -0.09 16.69
C VAL A 237 -4.70 0.40 16.72
N CYS A 238 -4.42 1.38 17.57
CA CYS A 238 -3.10 1.98 17.70
C CYS A 238 -2.08 0.97 18.27
N GLU A 239 -0.85 1.05 17.78
CA GLU A 239 0.24 0.18 18.21
C GLU A 239 1.27 0.99 18.98
N ARG A 240 1.75 0.44 20.11
CA ARG A 240 2.84 1.02 20.92
C ARG A 240 2.54 2.48 21.29
N CYS A 241 1.43 2.69 22.01
CA CYS A 241 1.08 4.01 22.55
C CYS A 241 2.26 4.59 23.36
N ARG A 242 2.61 5.84 23.06
CA ARG A 242 3.68 6.59 23.71
C ARG A 242 3.11 7.56 24.74
N HIS A 243 3.98 8.29 25.42
CA HIS A 243 3.60 9.32 26.39
C HIS A 243 2.73 8.77 27.53
N HIS A 244 2.98 7.52 27.94
CA HIS A 244 2.27 6.84 29.03
C HIS A 244 0.75 6.73 28.83
N THR A 245 0.32 6.71 27.56
CA THR A 245 -1.07 6.46 27.19
C THR A 245 -1.31 4.99 26.86
N ALA A 246 -2.57 4.56 26.92
CA ALA A 246 -3.03 3.21 26.67
C ALA A 246 -4.43 3.21 26.03
N GLY A 247 -4.87 2.02 25.62
CA GLY A 247 -6.14 1.79 24.94
C GLY A 247 -6.07 1.87 23.43
N ARG A 248 -7.19 1.51 22.76
CA ARG A 248 -7.31 1.41 21.30
C ARG A 248 -6.86 2.66 20.56
N HIS A 249 -7.18 3.82 21.11
CA HIS A 249 -6.89 5.14 20.54
C HIS A 249 -5.85 5.91 21.34
N CYS A 250 -5.13 5.24 22.25
CA CYS A 250 -4.22 5.89 23.20
C CYS A 250 -4.91 7.05 23.96
N HIS A 251 -6.13 6.77 24.48
CA HIS A 251 -7.04 7.81 24.97
C HIS A 251 -7.16 7.89 26.51
N TYR A 252 -6.52 6.97 27.22
CA TYR A 252 -6.40 7.01 28.69
C TYR A 252 -4.97 6.73 29.11
N CYS A 253 -4.65 6.94 30.38
CA CYS A 253 -3.30 6.76 30.92
C CYS A 253 -3.05 5.31 31.34
N GLN A 254 -1.83 4.82 31.11
CA GLN A 254 -1.44 3.50 31.59
C GLN A 254 -1.46 3.42 33.13
N PRO A 255 -1.58 2.23 33.74
CA PRO A 255 -1.46 2.07 35.19
C PRO A 255 -0.20 2.73 35.76
N GLY A 256 -0.33 3.39 36.92
CA GLY A 256 0.75 4.20 37.50
C GLY A 256 0.84 5.63 36.96
N PHE A 257 -0.08 6.01 36.06
CA PHE A 257 -0.24 7.38 35.55
C PHE A 257 -1.71 7.79 35.65
N TRP A 258 -1.94 9.10 35.74
CA TRP A 258 -3.27 9.70 35.78
C TRP A 258 -3.38 10.87 34.78
N ARG A 259 -4.61 11.17 34.38
CA ARG A 259 -4.94 12.17 33.37
C ARG A 259 -4.80 13.58 33.94
N ASP A 260 -3.89 14.38 33.39
CA ASP A 260 -3.73 15.79 33.79
C ASP A 260 -4.81 16.69 33.15
N PRO A 261 -5.82 17.16 33.90
CA PRO A 261 -6.91 17.95 33.33
C PRO A 261 -6.44 19.27 32.68
N GLY A 262 -5.27 19.79 33.06
CA GLY A 262 -4.69 21.00 32.47
C GLY A 262 -4.04 20.80 31.09
N GLN A 263 -3.99 19.58 30.57
CA GLN A 263 -3.40 19.25 29.27
C GLN A 263 -4.45 18.66 28.33
N PRO A 264 -4.46 18.95 27.02
CA PRO A 264 -5.29 18.21 26.07
C PRO A 264 -4.80 16.76 25.95
N ILE A 265 -5.69 15.81 25.62
CA ILE A 265 -5.31 14.39 25.52
C ILE A 265 -4.17 14.17 24.53
N THR A 266 -4.09 14.95 23.45
CA THR A 266 -3.04 14.86 22.43
C THR A 266 -1.65 15.32 22.90
N SER A 267 -1.55 15.97 24.07
CA SER A 267 -0.29 16.47 24.62
C SER A 267 0.62 15.32 25.04
N ARG A 268 1.94 15.47 24.84
CA ARG A 268 2.93 14.51 25.38
C ARG A 268 2.92 14.44 26.92
N LYS A 269 2.32 15.43 27.59
CA LYS A 269 2.20 15.52 29.05
C LYS A 269 0.78 15.23 29.54
N ALA A 270 -0.11 14.68 28.69
CA ALA A 270 -1.49 14.37 29.06
C ALA A 270 -1.63 13.39 30.23
N CYS A 271 -0.60 12.55 30.44
CA CYS A 271 -0.51 11.58 31.52
C CYS A 271 0.64 11.91 32.46
N ARG A 272 0.33 12.10 33.74
CA ARG A 272 1.29 12.38 34.82
C ARG A 272 1.50 11.13 35.66
N ALA A 273 2.74 10.89 36.06
CA ALA A 273 3.07 9.77 36.93
C ALA A 273 2.38 9.94 38.29
N CYS A 274 1.87 8.83 38.83
CA CYS A 274 1.44 8.77 40.21
C CYS A 274 2.66 8.97 41.12
N GLN A 275 2.52 9.81 42.14
CA GLN A 275 3.58 10.08 43.12
C GLN A 275 3.21 9.45 44.48
N CYS A 276 2.68 8.24 44.47
CA CYS A 276 2.25 7.56 45.69
C CYS A 276 3.43 7.28 46.62
N HIS A 277 3.30 7.69 47.88
CA HIS A 277 4.34 7.53 48.88
C HIS A 277 4.57 6.04 49.17
N PRO A 278 5.81 5.53 49.07
CA PRO A 278 6.09 4.09 49.09
C PRO A 278 5.67 3.41 50.40
N ILE A 279 5.68 4.14 51.51
CA ILE A 279 5.29 3.62 52.83
C ILE A 279 3.82 3.94 53.15
N GLY A 280 3.32 5.10 52.72
CA GLY A 280 2.02 5.62 53.14
C GLY A 280 0.85 5.16 52.26
N ALA A 281 1.13 4.80 51.01
CA ALA A 281 0.16 4.20 50.11
C ALA A 281 0.17 2.67 50.20
N THR A 282 -0.92 2.04 49.76
CA THR A 282 -1.02 0.58 49.61
C THR A 282 -0.38 0.08 48.32
N GLY A 283 -0.08 0.97 47.36
CA GLY A 283 0.57 0.64 46.10
C GLY A 283 1.01 1.88 45.31
N GLY A 284 1.68 1.65 44.18
CA GLY A 284 2.19 2.72 43.30
C GLY A 284 1.17 3.25 42.28
N THR A 285 -0.01 2.63 42.18
CA THR A 285 -1.09 3.06 41.28
C THR A 285 -2.02 4.03 41.96
N CYS A 286 -2.38 5.10 41.27
CA CYS A 286 -3.36 6.09 41.71
C CYS A 286 -4.61 6.03 40.82
N ASN A 287 -5.69 6.67 41.27
CA ASN A 287 -6.89 6.88 40.49
C ASN A 287 -6.55 7.63 39.19
N GLN A 288 -6.93 7.07 38.03
CA GLN A 288 -6.56 7.61 36.73
C GLN A 288 -7.18 8.96 36.40
N THR A 289 -8.24 9.37 37.09
CA THR A 289 -8.94 10.65 36.88
C THR A 289 -8.49 11.70 37.87
N SER A 290 -8.42 11.37 39.17
CA SER A 290 -8.10 12.33 40.23
C SER A 290 -6.62 12.38 40.62
N GLY A 291 -5.84 11.35 40.28
CA GLY A 291 -4.47 11.19 40.76
C GLY A 291 -4.36 10.76 42.23
N GLN A 292 -5.48 10.51 42.92
CA GLN A 292 -5.50 10.09 44.33
C GLN A 292 -4.92 8.69 44.50
N CYS A 293 -3.91 8.57 45.36
CA CYS A 293 -3.34 7.30 45.77
C CYS A 293 -4.20 6.61 46.83
N SER A 294 -4.20 5.29 46.86
CA SER A 294 -4.85 4.50 47.90
C SER A 294 -4.02 4.54 49.19
N CYS A 295 -4.47 5.30 50.19
CA CYS A 295 -3.72 5.50 51.43
C CYS A 295 -3.96 4.39 52.45
N LYS A 296 -2.94 4.08 53.26
CA LYS A 296 -3.08 3.22 54.44
C LYS A 296 -3.88 3.92 55.54
N ILE A 297 -4.36 3.14 56.51
CA ILE A 297 -5.11 3.64 57.67
C ILE A 297 -4.33 4.76 58.37
N GLY A 298 -5.01 5.86 58.68
CA GLY A 298 -4.42 7.03 59.34
C GLY A 298 -3.56 7.93 58.44
N VAL A 299 -3.34 7.57 57.17
CA VAL A 299 -2.56 8.36 56.19
C VAL A 299 -3.51 9.15 55.28
N THR A 300 -3.12 10.37 54.90
CA THR A 300 -3.91 11.26 54.04
C THR A 300 -3.06 12.01 53.00
N GLY A 301 -3.73 12.79 52.15
CA GLY A 301 -3.15 13.58 51.05
C GLY A 301 -3.19 12.85 49.71
N LEU A 302 -3.01 13.60 48.62
CA LEU A 302 -3.06 13.07 47.23
C LEU A 302 -2.07 11.91 47.03
N THR A 303 -0.88 12.06 47.61
CA THR A 303 0.23 11.11 47.51
C THR A 303 0.36 10.19 48.73
N CYS A 304 -0.53 10.27 49.72
CA CYS A 304 -0.42 9.51 50.97
C CYS A 304 0.90 9.77 51.74
N SER A 305 1.34 11.02 51.79
CA SER A 305 2.65 11.42 52.33
C SER A 305 2.62 11.90 53.78
N ARG A 306 1.45 12.03 54.41
CA ARG A 306 1.31 12.55 55.78
C ARG A 306 0.22 11.85 56.57
N CYS A 307 0.33 11.87 57.90
CA CYS A 307 -0.74 11.39 58.78
C CYS A 307 -1.94 12.34 58.75
N GLY A 308 -3.14 11.78 58.87
CA GLY A 308 -4.37 12.53 59.01
C GLY A 308 -4.51 13.16 60.40
N PRO A 309 -5.50 14.06 60.58
CA PRO A 309 -5.79 14.65 61.88
C PRO A 309 -6.02 13.56 62.95
N GLY A 310 -5.38 13.73 64.12
CA GLY A 310 -5.45 12.78 65.23
C GLY A 310 -4.59 11.52 65.07
N TYR A 311 -3.65 11.49 64.11
CA TYR A 311 -2.66 10.42 63.96
C TYR A 311 -1.24 10.99 63.96
N GLN A 312 -0.28 10.26 64.52
CA GLN A 312 1.14 10.58 64.55
C GLN A 312 1.97 9.55 63.77
N GLN A 313 3.14 9.96 63.26
CA GLN A 313 4.03 9.08 62.52
C GLN A 313 4.62 8.01 63.45
N SER A 314 4.52 6.75 63.04
CA SER A 314 5.15 5.62 63.73
C SER A 314 6.42 5.17 63.00
N ARG A 315 7.23 4.33 63.65
CA ARG A 315 8.41 3.70 63.03
C ARG A 315 8.07 2.46 62.20
N SER A 316 6.81 2.02 62.16
CA SER A 316 6.38 0.81 61.46
C SER A 316 6.04 1.10 60.00
N PRO A 317 6.71 0.45 59.02
CA PRO A 317 6.35 0.58 57.61
C PRO A 317 4.96 0.00 57.26
N ARG A 318 4.46 -0.94 58.08
CA ARG A 318 3.12 -1.53 57.90
C ARG A 318 2.02 -0.60 58.40
N MET A 319 2.26 0.12 59.49
CA MET A 319 1.31 1.03 60.12
C MET A 319 1.98 2.39 60.37
N PRO A 320 2.21 3.20 59.32
CA PRO A 320 3.02 4.41 59.42
C PRO A 320 2.38 5.55 60.22
N CYS A 321 1.08 5.47 60.48
CA CYS A 321 0.34 6.45 61.27
C CYS A 321 -0.49 5.73 62.35
N GLN A 322 -0.38 6.16 63.60
CA GLN A 322 -1.08 5.60 64.76
C GLN A 322 -1.75 6.73 65.56
N ARG A 323 -2.88 6.44 66.23
CA ARG A 323 -3.56 7.41 67.10
C ARG A 323 -2.92 7.46 68.48
#